data_AF-A0A7C1WIE1-F1
#
_entry.id   AF-A0A7C1WIE1-F1
#
_cell.length_a   1.000
_cell.length_b   1.000
_cell.length_c   1.000
_cell.angle_alpha   90.00
_cell.angle_beta   90.00
_cell.angle_gamma   90.00
#
_symmetry.space_group_name_H-M   'P 1'
#
loop_
_entity.id
_entity.type
_entity.pdbx_description
1 polymer ?
#
loop_
_entity_poly.entity_id
_entity_poly.type
_entity_poly.pdbx_seq_one_letter_code
_entity_poly.pdbx_strand_id
1 'polypeptide(L)'
;DPTDGTWSHRAYVKASNTGAGDGFGISAALFGDTLVVGAPDEKSNATGINGNQGNNFLRNAGAAYCFRRSPQDGSWAQHAYIKASNTGHTDRFGNAVAVSGNRALVGARQEESAATGVNGSEEDNSAFQAGAAYSFLLEASQKASATVRLGSPANPNALLAGSSPGPILGSTWDPRIDHSSFFPGATTDLLLISPQGPINQPLSIGTLLCSLARPRTLLSTPAGVPFTLPIPLDCTLLGLNACAQGASLGTGMTRLTNALDIVLGAY
;
A
#
# COMPACT_ATOMS: atom_id res chain seq x y z
N ASP A 1 22.09 -3.52 -10.46
CA ASP A 1 22.57 -3.27 -11.82
C ASP A 1 22.56 -4.59 -12.58
N PRO A 2 21.77 -4.79 -13.66
CA PRO A 2 21.87 -6.03 -14.44
C PRO A 2 22.63 -5.74 -15.73
N THR A 3 23.95 -5.89 -15.71
CA THR A 3 24.87 -5.49 -16.79
C THR A 3 25.62 -6.65 -17.43
N ASP A 4 24.91 -7.71 -17.85
CA ASP A 4 25.42 -8.63 -18.88
C ASP A 4 24.47 -8.81 -20.07
N GLY A 5 23.28 -8.20 -20.05
CA GLY A 5 22.30 -8.31 -21.15
C GLY A 5 21.81 -9.74 -21.40
N THR A 6 22.06 -10.68 -20.48
CA THR A 6 21.63 -12.07 -20.64
C THR A 6 20.20 -12.25 -20.14
N TRP A 7 19.34 -12.81 -21.00
CA TRP A 7 18.00 -13.21 -20.61
C TRP A 7 18.06 -14.53 -19.84
N SER A 8 17.52 -14.55 -18.63
CA SER A 8 17.36 -15.76 -17.83
C SER A 8 15.88 -16.01 -17.51
N HIS A 9 15.43 -17.26 -17.71
CA HIS A 9 14.08 -17.67 -17.32
C HIS A 9 13.98 -17.77 -15.79
N ARG A 10 13.17 -16.92 -15.16
CA ARG A 10 13.06 -16.83 -13.70
C ARG A 10 11.83 -17.50 -13.09
N ALA A 11 10.72 -17.58 -13.82
CA ALA A 11 9.49 -18.15 -13.30
C ALA A 11 8.55 -18.59 -14.42
N TYR A 12 7.81 -19.67 -14.17
CA TYR A 12 6.69 -20.12 -14.96
C TYR A 12 5.40 -19.92 -14.15
N VAL A 13 4.51 -19.03 -14.60
CA VAL A 13 3.31 -18.64 -13.86
C VAL A 13 2.06 -19.17 -14.57
N LYS A 14 1.18 -19.83 -13.82
CA LYS A 14 -0.10 -20.41 -14.29
C LYS A 14 -1.22 -20.02 -13.32
N ALA A 15 -2.46 -19.92 -13.80
CA ALA A 15 -3.64 -19.91 -12.94
C ALA A 15 -3.69 -21.13 -12.01
N SER A 16 -4.30 -21.01 -10.84
CA SER A 16 -4.54 -22.13 -9.93
C SER A 16 -5.61 -23.13 -10.42
N ASN A 17 -6.48 -22.73 -11.34
CA ASN A 17 -7.57 -23.52 -11.90
C ASN A 17 -7.44 -23.58 -13.44
N THR A 18 -6.45 -24.30 -13.96
CA THR A 18 -6.19 -24.35 -15.41
C THR A 18 -7.25 -25.15 -16.15
N GLY A 19 -8.34 -24.50 -16.57
CA GLY A 19 -9.34 -25.08 -17.46
C GLY A 19 -8.94 -24.97 -18.93
N ALA A 20 -9.44 -25.91 -19.73
CA ALA A 20 -9.16 -25.94 -21.16
C ALA A 20 -9.80 -24.72 -21.85
N GLY A 21 -8.96 -23.95 -22.55
CA GLY A 21 -9.39 -22.79 -23.32
C GLY A 21 -9.72 -21.55 -22.50
N ASP A 22 -9.34 -21.46 -21.23
CA ASP A 22 -9.66 -20.29 -20.38
C ASP A 22 -8.87 -19.02 -20.76
N GLY A 23 -7.86 -19.17 -21.63
CA GLY A 23 -7.15 -18.02 -22.20
C GLY A 23 -6.25 -17.29 -21.20
N PHE A 24 -5.82 -17.94 -20.12
CA PHE A 24 -4.85 -17.36 -19.18
C PHE A 24 -3.59 -16.91 -19.93
N GLY A 25 -3.24 -15.63 -19.76
CA GLY A 25 -2.10 -15.02 -20.44
C GLY A 25 -2.47 -14.24 -21.71
N ILE A 26 -3.77 -14.17 -22.08
CA ILE A 26 -4.21 -13.29 -23.17
C ILE A 26 -3.87 -11.82 -22.91
N SER A 27 -3.91 -11.41 -21.64
CA SER A 27 -3.44 -10.09 -21.20
C SER A 27 -2.59 -10.23 -19.95
N ALA A 28 -1.57 -9.37 -19.80
CA ALA A 28 -0.73 -9.33 -18.61
C ALA A 28 -0.18 -7.92 -18.37
N ALA A 29 -0.08 -7.52 -17.11
CA ALA A 29 0.53 -6.26 -16.68
C ALA A 29 1.34 -6.47 -15.41
N LEU A 30 2.51 -5.85 -15.34
CA LEU A 30 3.46 -5.95 -14.23
C LEU A 30 3.81 -4.56 -13.71
N PHE A 31 3.72 -4.36 -12.40
CA PHE A 31 4.24 -3.19 -11.71
C PHE A 31 4.92 -3.62 -10.41
N GLY A 32 6.23 -3.37 -10.31
CA GLY A 32 7.04 -3.85 -9.18
C GLY A 32 6.91 -5.37 -9.00
N ASP A 33 6.48 -5.80 -7.82
CA ASP A 33 6.26 -7.19 -7.45
C ASP A 33 4.82 -7.67 -7.66
N THR A 34 3.99 -6.92 -8.40
CA THR A 34 2.60 -7.27 -8.72
C THR A 34 2.44 -7.60 -10.19
N LEU A 35 2.02 -8.82 -10.50
CA LEU A 35 1.66 -9.27 -11.83
C LEU A 35 0.15 -9.56 -11.87
N VAL A 36 -0.57 -8.95 -12.81
CA VAL A 36 -1.97 -9.31 -13.09
C VAL A 36 -2.05 -9.94 -14.47
N VAL A 37 -2.70 -11.10 -14.57
CA VAL A 37 -2.85 -11.87 -15.80
C VAL A 37 -4.33 -12.14 -16.06
N GLY A 38 -4.82 -11.79 -17.25
CA GLY A 38 -6.19 -12.04 -17.67
C GLY A 38 -6.40 -13.43 -18.28
N ALA A 39 -7.60 -13.96 -18.07
CA ALA A 39 -8.12 -15.21 -18.63
C ALA A 39 -9.57 -14.99 -19.09
N PRO A 40 -9.80 -14.29 -20.23
CA PRO A 40 -11.12 -13.85 -20.64
C PRO A 40 -12.10 -14.97 -21.01
N ASP A 41 -11.63 -16.20 -21.17
CA ASP A 41 -12.45 -17.35 -21.54
C ASP A 41 -12.67 -18.31 -20.34
N GLU A 42 -12.23 -17.92 -19.13
CA GLU A 42 -12.53 -18.60 -17.86
C GLU A 42 -14.05 -18.65 -17.64
N LYS A 43 -14.54 -19.75 -17.04
CA LYS A 43 -15.95 -20.14 -17.11
C LYS A 43 -16.66 -20.17 -15.76
N SER A 44 -16.04 -19.72 -14.68
CA SER A 44 -16.68 -19.68 -13.38
C SER A 44 -17.75 -18.59 -13.33
N ASN A 45 -18.88 -18.91 -12.70
CA ASN A 45 -19.93 -17.94 -12.37
C ASN A 45 -19.64 -17.16 -11.07
N ALA A 46 -18.45 -17.29 -10.49
CA ALA A 46 -18.06 -16.50 -9.33
C ALA A 46 -18.05 -14.99 -9.66
N THR A 47 -18.39 -14.18 -8.66
CA THR A 47 -18.30 -12.72 -8.69
C THR A 47 -17.26 -12.24 -7.69
N GLY A 48 -16.78 -11.00 -7.88
CA GLY A 48 -15.87 -10.34 -6.95
C GLY A 48 -14.50 -11.02 -6.80
N ILE A 49 -13.95 -10.99 -5.59
CA ILE A 49 -12.59 -11.45 -5.30
C ILE A 49 -12.62 -12.80 -4.58
N ASN A 50 -11.77 -13.73 -5.02
CA ASN A 50 -11.53 -15.04 -4.40
C ASN A 50 -12.77 -15.94 -4.29
N GLY A 51 -13.72 -15.79 -5.22
CA GLY A 51 -14.85 -16.71 -5.36
C GLY A 51 -14.45 -18.11 -5.84
N ASN A 52 -15.44 -19.00 -5.99
CA ASN A 52 -15.21 -20.40 -6.39
C ASN A 52 -14.64 -20.51 -7.82
N GLN A 53 -13.38 -20.92 -7.92
CA GLN A 53 -12.65 -21.11 -9.17
C GLN A 53 -12.87 -22.48 -9.84
N GLY A 54 -13.52 -23.41 -9.15
CA GLY A 54 -13.64 -24.81 -9.61
C GLY A 54 -14.84 -25.08 -10.52
N ASN A 55 -15.77 -24.13 -10.66
CA ASN A 55 -16.96 -24.31 -11.48
C ASN A 55 -16.75 -23.76 -12.91
N ASN A 56 -17.54 -24.27 -13.85
CA ASN A 56 -17.46 -23.93 -15.27
C ASN A 56 -18.86 -23.61 -15.83
N PHE A 57 -19.68 -22.88 -15.07
CA PHE A 57 -21.10 -22.69 -15.37
C PHE A 57 -21.41 -21.50 -16.29
N LEU A 58 -20.46 -20.58 -16.51
CA LEU A 58 -20.68 -19.33 -17.24
C LEU A 58 -19.62 -19.14 -18.32
N ARG A 59 -19.90 -19.64 -19.54
CA ARG A 59 -18.95 -19.60 -20.66
C ARG A 59 -18.46 -18.17 -20.93
N ASN A 60 -17.13 -18.03 -21.02
CA ASN A 60 -16.43 -16.80 -21.38
C ASN A 60 -16.80 -15.59 -20.49
N ALA A 61 -17.18 -15.87 -19.25
CA ALA A 61 -17.37 -14.86 -18.23
C ALA A 61 -16.05 -14.13 -17.93
N GLY A 62 -14.97 -14.89 -17.95
CA GLY A 62 -13.61 -14.39 -17.82
C GLY A 62 -13.22 -14.12 -16.37
N ALA A 63 -11.91 -14.05 -16.16
CA ALA A 63 -11.25 -13.79 -14.89
C ALA A 63 -9.95 -13.00 -15.07
N ALA A 64 -9.43 -12.45 -13.98
CA ALA A 64 -8.04 -12.03 -13.86
C ALA A 64 -7.41 -12.63 -12.61
N TYR A 65 -6.09 -12.79 -12.62
CA TYR A 65 -5.33 -13.41 -11.55
C TYR A 65 -4.22 -12.46 -11.15
N CYS A 66 -4.17 -12.10 -9.87
CA CYS A 66 -3.09 -11.32 -9.31
C CYS A 66 -2.07 -12.25 -8.66
N PHE A 67 -0.81 -12.09 -9.03
CA PHE A 67 0.35 -12.74 -8.42
C PHE A 67 1.22 -11.70 -7.74
N ARG A 68 1.80 -12.08 -6.60
CA ARG A 68 2.77 -11.28 -5.87
C ARG A 68 4.11 -12.00 -5.82
N ARG A 69 5.18 -11.26 -6.05
CA ARG A 69 6.54 -11.74 -5.90
C ARG A 69 7.01 -11.53 -4.46
N SER A 70 7.50 -12.60 -3.85
CA SER A 70 8.10 -12.58 -2.53
C SER A 70 9.42 -11.81 -2.58
N PRO A 71 9.62 -10.77 -1.75
CA PRO A 71 10.91 -10.07 -1.68
C PRO A 71 11.99 -10.93 -1.01
N GLN A 72 11.63 -11.99 -0.27
CA GLN A 72 12.58 -12.84 0.45
C GLN A 72 13.34 -13.78 -0.48
N ASP A 73 12.65 -14.41 -1.42
CA ASP A 73 13.20 -15.47 -2.27
C ASP A 73 12.91 -15.26 -3.77
N GLY A 74 12.16 -14.22 -4.12
CA GLY A 74 11.81 -13.90 -5.50
C GLY A 74 10.77 -14.82 -6.12
N SER A 75 10.13 -15.71 -5.34
CA SER A 75 9.09 -16.63 -5.80
C SER A 75 7.77 -15.88 -6.09
N TRP A 76 6.97 -16.39 -7.03
CA TRP A 76 5.65 -15.84 -7.34
C TRP A 76 4.56 -16.71 -6.71
N ALA A 77 3.58 -16.08 -6.07
CA ALA A 77 2.40 -16.75 -5.55
C ALA A 77 1.14 -16.04 -6.03
N GLN A 78 0.08 -16.81 -6.36
CA GLN A 78 -1.23 -16.23 -6.63
C GLN A 78 -1.75 -15.58 -5.34
N HIS A 79 -2.02 -14.30 -5.40
CA HIS A 79 -2.53 -13.49 -4.31
C HIS A 79 -4.05 -13.32 -4.39
N ALA A 80 -4.60 -13.20 -5.60
CA ALA A 80 -6.05 -13.07 -5.77
C ALA A 80 -6.54 -13.67 -7.09
N TYR A 81 -7.77 -14.18 -7.05
CA TYR A 81 -8.61 -14.47 -8.20
C TYR A 81 -9.68 -13.38 -8.30
N ILE A 82 -9.82 -12.76 -9.47
CA ILE A 82 -10.59 -11.53 -9.67
C ILE A 82 -11.66 -11.78 -10.73
N LYS A 83 -12.90 -11.45 -10.40
CA LYS A 83 -14.06 -11.48 -11.29
C LYS A 83 -14.76 -10.13 -11.29
N ALA A 84 -15.54 -9.87 -12.34
CA ALA A 84 -16.50 -8.77 -12.33
C ALA A 84 -17.50 -8.96 -11.17
N SER A 85 -17.95 -7.84 -10.60
CA SER A 85 -19.03 -7.80 -9.60
C SER A 85 -20.35 -8.33 -10.16
N ASN A 86 -20.61 -8.09 -11.43
CA ASN A 86 -21.80 -8.49 -12.20
C ASN A 86 -21.45 -9.51 -13.30
N THR A 87 -20.68 -10.54 -12.96
CA THR A 87 -20.23 -11.56 -13.91
C THR A 87 -21.37 -12.11 -14.79
N GLY A 88 -21.28 -11.88 -16.10
CA GLY A 88 -22.24 -12.28 -17.12
C GLY A 88 -21.66 -13.24 -18.17
N HIS A 89 -22.55 -13.77 -19.01
CA HIS A 89 -22.15 -14.63 -20.12
C HIS A 89 -21.40 -13.82 -21.16
N THR A 90 -20.25 -14.32 -21.60
CA THR A 90 -19.46 -13.72 -22.68
C THR A 90 -18.89 -12.33 -22.44
N ASP A 91 -18.97 -11.78 -21.22
CA ASP A 91 -18.40 -10.47 -20.86
C ASP A 91 -16.89 -10.36 -21.16
N ARG A 92 -16.19 -11.50 -21.14
CA ARG A 92 -14.74 -11.62 -21.34
C ARG A 92 -13.94 -10.74 -20.38
N PHE A 93 -14.32 -10.73 -19.11
CA PHE A 93 -13.55 -10.05 -18.06
C PHE A 93 -12.10 -10.56 -18.04
N GLY A 94 -11.12 -9.66 -18.01
CA GLY A 94 -9.71 -10.01 -18.17
C GLY A 94 -9.21 -9.91 -19.61
N ASN A 95 -9.99 -9.36 -20.54
CA ASN A 95 -9.54 -9.17 -21.92
C ASN A 95 -8.41 -8.14 -22.04
N ALA A 96 -8.40 -7.14 -21.16
CA ALA A 96 -7.32 -6.18 -21.01
C ALA A 96 -7.03 -5.97 -19.52
N VAL A 97 -5.76 -5.78 -19.17
CA VAL A 97 -5.33 -5.49 -17.81
C VAL A 97 -4.32 -4.35 -17.80
N ALA A 98 -4.40 -3.48 -16.80
CA ALA A 98 -3.39 -2.47 -16.51
C ALA A 98 -3.12 -2.45 -15.01
N VAL A 99 -1.88 -2.23 -14.60
CA VAL A 99 -1.49 -2.13 -13.19
C VAL A 99 -0.60 -0.91 -13.02
N SER A 100 -0.87 -0.12 -11.99
CA SER A 100 -0.03 0.99 -11.56
C SER A 100 -0.16 1.17 -10.06
N GLY A 101 0.97 1.14 -9.33
CA GLY A 101 0.95 1.23 -7.88
C GLY A 101 0.14 0.10 -7.25
N ASN A 102 -0.85 0.48 -6.45
CA ASN A 102 -1.81 -0.41 -5.80
C ASN A 102 -3.15 -0.53 -6.56
N ARG A 103 -3.20 -0.11 -7.83
CA ARG A 103 -4.43 -0.17 -8.65
C ARG A 103 -4.25 -1.15 -9.79
N ALA A 104 -5.30 -1.91 -10.06
CA ALA A 104 -5.45 -2.67 -11.28
C ALA A 104 -6.74 -2.26 -11.99
N LEU A 105 -6.68 -2.14 -13.31
CA LEU A 105 -7.87 -2.04 -14.16
C LEU A 105 -8.01 -3.35 -14.92
N VAL A 106 -9.24 -3.86 -15.01
CA VAL A 106 -9.55 -5.06 -15.78
C VAL A 106 -10.72 -4.76 -16.72
N GLY A 107 -10.53 -4.98 -18.01
CA GLY A 107 -11.55 -4.78 -19.03
C GLY A 107 -12.39 -6.03 -19.28
N ALA A 108 -13.68 -5.81 -19.50
CA ALA A 108 -14.67 -6.80 -19.97
C ALA A 108 -15.30 -6.25 -21.25
N ARG A 109 -14.65 -6.51 -22.39
CA ARG A 109 -14.97 -5.85 -23.67
C ARG A 109 -16.34 -6.22 -24.25
N GLN A 110 -17.00 -7.22 -23.69
CA GLN A 110 -18.28 -7.74 -24.16
C GLN A 110 -19.36 -7.71 -23.07
N GLU A 111 -19.08 -7.05 -21.95
CA GLU A 111 -20.09 -6.81 -20.93
C GLU A 111 -21.24 -5.97 -21.49
N GLU A 112 -22.46 -6.23 -21.01
CA GLU A 112 -23.68 -5.65 -21.52
C GLU A 112 -24.24 -4.68 -20.48
N SER A 113 -24.35 -3.40 -20.82
CA SER A 113 -25.01 -2.38 -19.98
C SER A 113 -25.18 -1.08 -20.74
N ALA A 114 -26.34 -0.41 -20.61
CA ALA A 114 -26.55 0.95 -21.12
C ALA A 114 -26.16 2.02 -20.08
N ALA A 115 -25.58 1.62 -18.95
CA ALA A 115 -25.06 2.53 -17.93
C ALA A 115 -24.04 3.51 -18.54
N THR A 116 -24.04 4.75 -18.03
CA THR A 116 -23.11 5.79 -18.47
C THR A 116 -22.34 6.36 -17.28
N GLY A 117 -21.15 6.88 -17.53
CA GLY A 117 -20.31 7.48 -16.49
C GLY A 117 -19.58 6.44 -15.63
N VAL A 118 -19.37 6.78 -14.36
CA VAL A 118 -18.66 5.95 -13.36
C VAL A 118 -19.67 5.50 -12.31
N ASN A 119 -19.64 4.22 -11.94
CA ASN A 119 -20.54 3.61 -10.95
C ASN A 119 -22.03 3.67 -11.36
N GLY A 120 -22.32 3.47 -12.65
CA GLY A 120 -23.69 3.24 -13.11
C GLY A 120 -24.21 1.85 -12.70
N SER A 121 -25.46 1.53 -13.04
CA SER A 121 -26.09 0.27 -12.65
C SER A 121 -25.47 -0.92 -13.38
N GLU A 122 -24.73 -1.76 -12.65
CA GLU A 122 -24.13 -3.00 -13.15
C GLU A 122 -25.15 -4.14 -13.38
N GLU A 123 -26.41 -3.94 -12.99
CA GLU A 123 -27.49 -4.92 -13.20
C GLU A 123 -28.15 -4.79 -14.59
N ASP A 124 -27.94 -3.67 -15.28
CA ASP A 124 -28.50 -3.43 -16.60
C ASP A 124 -27.73 -4.23 -17.65
N ASN A 125 -28.44 -4.96 -18.52
CA ASN A 125 -27.90 -5.73 -19.65
C ASN A 125 -28.55 -5.32 -21.00
N SER A 126 -29.09 -4.11 -21.09
CA SER A 126 -29.89 -3.68 -22.25
C SER A 126 -29.08 -3.25 -23.48
N ALA A 127 -27.76 -3.01 -23.34
CA ALA A 127 -26.88 -2.67 -24.46
C ALA A 127 -25.83 -3.76 -24.71
N PHE A 128 -26.08 -4.56 -25.75
CA PHE A 128 -25.24 -5.67 -26.14
C PHE A 128 -23.79 -5.25 -26.42
N GLN A 129 -22.84 -5.85 -25.69
CA GLN A 129 -21.39 -5.68 -25.86
C GLN A 129 -20.91 -4.22 -25.83
N ALA A 130 -21.54 -3.38 -25.01
CA ALA A 130 -21.09 -2.01 -24.77
C ALA A 130 -19.72 -1.97 -24.06
N GLY A 131 -19.45 -3.00 -23.24
CA GLY A 131 -18.21 -3.23 -22.53
C GLY A 131 -18.08 -2.39 -21.26
N ALA A 132 -17.24 -2.89 -20.34
CA ALA A 132 -16.94 -2.24 -19.07
C ALA A 132 -15.45 -2.34 -18.70
N ALA A 133 -15.03 -1.48 -17.78
CA ALA A 133 -13.72 -1.56 -17.13
C ALA A 133 -13.89 -1.42 -15.62
N TYR A 134 -13.25 -2.31 -14.88
CA TYR A 134 -13.39 -2.43 -13.43
C TYR A 134 -12.08 -2.00 -12.78
N SER A 135 -12.17 -1.11 -11.79
CA SER A 135 -11.02 -0.66 -11.02
C SER A 135 -10.95 -1.41 -9.69
N PHE A 136 -9.82 -2.07 -9.45
CA PHE A 136 -9.52 -2.75 -8.20
C PHE A 136 -8.39 -2.03 -7.48
N LEU A 137 -8.56 -1.86 -6.17
CA LEU A 137 -7.45 -1.57 -5.28
C LEU A 137 -6.88 -2.92 -4.86
N LEU A 138 -5.64 -3.18 -5.21
CA LEU A 138 -4.85 -4.16 -4.48
C LEU A 138 -4.67 -3.57 -3.11
N GLU A 139 -5.42 -4.08 -2.13
CA GLU A 139 -5.20 -3.68 -0.76
C GLU A 139 -3.73 -3.99 -0.43
N ALA A 140 -2.98 -2.89 -0.35
CA ALA A 140 -1.82 -2.82 0.48
C ALA A 140 -2.27 -3.30 1.86
N SER A 141 -1.93 -4.52 2.23
CA SER A 141 -2.15 -5.08 3.57
C SER A 141 -1.47 -4.29 4.70
N GLN A 142 -0.98 -3.07 4.45
CA GLN A 142 -0.28 -2.22 5.37
C GLN A 142 -1.08 -0.93 5.62
N LYS A 143 -1.93 -1.02 6.64
CA LYS A 143 -2.52 0.13 7.32
C LYS A 143 -1.39 1.02 7.85
N ALA A 144 -1.46 2.32 7.60
CA ALA A 144 -0.51 3.26 8.19
C ALA A 144 -0.59 3.22 9.72
N SER A 145 0.56 3.25 10.38
CA SER A 145 0.61 3.25 11.85
C SER A 145 1.72 4.13 12.39
N ALA A 146 1.50 4.68 13.58
CA ALA A 146 2.50 5.38 14.38
C ALA A 146 2.36 4.94 15.84
N THR A 147 3.22 4.02 16.26
CA THR A 147 3.12 3.38 17.58
C THR A 147 4.13 3.99 18.55
N VAL A 148 3.68 4.38 19.74
CA VAL A 148 4.56 4.94 20.78
C VAL A 148 5.60 3.90 21.22
N ARG A 149 6.87 4.31 21.22
CA ARG A 149 7.98 3.56 21.81
C ARG A 149 8.71 4.39 22.86
N LEU A 150 8.84 3.82 24.05
CA LEU A 150 9.61 4.38 25.16
C LEU A 150 11.03 3.81 25.16
N GLY A 151 11.98 4.61 25.65
CA GLY A 151 13.38 4.20 25.82
C GLY A 151 13.65 3.42 27.10
N SER A 152 14.91 3.03 27.28
CA SER A 152 15.43 2.54 28.56
C SER A 152 16.71 3.30 28.92
N PRO A 153 16.68 4.25 29.88
CA PRO A 153 15.52 4.66 30.68
C PRO A 153 14.43 5.33 29.82
N ALA A 154 13.19 5.30 30.30
CA ALA A 154 12.04 5.84 29.58
C ALA A 154 12.12 7.36 29.44
N ASN A 155 11.92 7.84 28.21
CA ASN A 155 11.67 9.25 27.96
C ASN A 155 10.21 9.59 28.29
N PRO A 156 9.91 10.88 28.52
CA PRO A 156 8.53 11.36 28.60
C PRO A 156 7.73 11.00 27.34
N ASN A 157 6.50 10.54 27.53
CA ASN A 157 5.55 10.27 26.45
C ASN A 157 4.88 11.57 26.01
N ALA A 158 5.56 12.33 25.16
CA ALA A 158 5.17 13.68 24.75
C ALA A 158 5.03 13.84 23.24
N LEU A 159 5.69 13.03 22.41
CA LEU A 159 5.48 13.00 20.97
C LEU A 159 4.21 12.20 20.65
N LEU A 160 3.19 12.90 20.18
CA LEU A 160 1.91 12.36 19.76
C LEU A 160 1.88 12.16 18.25
N ALA A 161 1.19 11.12 17.79
CA ALA A 161 1.09 10.77 16.37
C ALA A 161 0.34 11.79 15.49
N GLY A 162 -0.35 12.76 16.09
CA GLY A 162 -1.17 13.73 15.37
C GLY A 162 -2.64 13.36 15.34
N SER A 163 -3.35 13.80 14.31
CA SER A 163 -4.78 13.51 14.09
C SER A 163 -5.02 12.22 13.28
N SER A 164 -4.02 11.79 12.50
CA SER A 164 -4.05 10.57 11.69
C SER A 164 -3.58 9.33 12.47
N PRO A 165 -4.06 8.11 12.16
CA PRO A 165 -3.51 6.85 12.71
C PRO A 165 -2.04 6.58 12.35
N GLY A 166 -1.45 7.35 11.43
CA GLY A 166 -0.04 7.28 11.05
C GLY A 166 0.27 8.06 9.76
N PRO A 167 1.47 7.91 9.19
CA PRO A 167 1.85 8.53 7.92
C PRO A 167 1.20 7.80 6.72
N ILE A 168 0.08 8.33 6.25
CA ILE A 168 -0.67 7.80 5.10
C ILE A 168 -0.10 8.37 3.80
N LEU A 169 0.15 7.51 2.81
CA LEU A 169 0.64 7.93 1.49
C LEU A 169 -0.31 8.92 0.81
N GLY A 170 0.24 10.00 0.26
CA GLY A 170 -0.53 11.08 -0.38
C GLY A 170 -1.25 12.03 0.60
N SER A 171 -1.08 11.85 1.90
CA SER A 171 -1.63 12.72 2.94
C SER A 171 -0.55 13.55 3.64
N THR A 172 -0.95 14.48 4.49
CA THR A 172 -0.05 15.19 5.41
C THR A 172 -0.08 14.52 6.78
N TRP A 173 1.09 14.15 7.30
CA TRP A 173 1.24 13.66 8.67
C TRP A 173 1.61 14.81 9.62
N ASP A 174 0.93 14.89 10.76
CA ASP A 174 0.92 16.05 11.67
C ASP A 174 1.27 15.71 13.14
N PRO A 175 2.39 14.99 13.41
CA PRO A 175 2.76 14.70 14.78
C PRO A 175 3.00 16.01 15.54
N ARG A 176 2.83 15.96 16.87
CA ARG A 176 3.03 17.14 17.73
C ARG A 176 3.66 16.73 19.05
N ILE A 177 4.45 17.62 19.64
CA ILE A 177 4.94 17.44 21.00
C ILE A 177 3.96 18.14 21.95
N ASP A 178 3.42 17.38 22.90
CA ASP A 178 2.60 17.92 23.98
C ASP A 178 3.49 18.38 25.13
N HIS A 179 3.44 19.68 25.41
CA HIS A 179 4.24 20.32 26.46
C HIS A 179 3.52 20.43 27.81
N SER A 180 2.27 19.97 27.91
CA SER A 180 1.44 20.09 29.12
C SER A 180 2.13 19.55 30.38
N SER A 181 2.87 18.45 30.22
CA SER A 181 3.65 17.79 31.29
C SER A 181 5.14 17.66 30.94
N PHE A 182 5.53 18.03 29.72
CA PHE A 182 6.88 17.88 29.19
C PHE A 182 7.45 19.24 28.78
N PHE A 183 8.50 19.68 29.46
CA PHE A 183 9.28 20.88 29.13
C PHE A 183 8.46 22.16 28.77
N PRO A 184 7.60 22.69 29.68
CA PRO A 184 6.74 23.86 29.38
C PRO A 184 7.45 25.14 28.91
N GLY A 185 8.76 25.27 29.20
CA GLY A 185 9.59 26.40 28.76
C GLY A 185 10.26 26.20 27.40
N ALA A 186 9.84 25.20 26.63
CA ALA A 186 10.35 24.97 25.28
C ALA A 186 9.95 26.12 24.35
N THR A 187 10.86 26.47 23.44
CA THR A 187 10.66 27.48 22.40
C THR A 187 10.66 26.87 21.01
N THR A 188 11.24 25.68 20.84
CA THR A 188 11.34 25.01 19.54
C THR A 188 11.24 23.51 19.71
N ASP A 189 10.45 22.88 18.85
CA ASP A 189 10.37 21.44 18.72
C ASP A 189 11.15 20.98 17.49
N LEU A 190 11.79 19.83 17.60
CA LEU A 190 12.50 19.14 16.55
C LEU A 190 11.87 17.78 16.33
N LEU A 191 11.77 17.36 15.07
CA LEU A 191 11.35 16.00 14.69
C LEU A 191 12.44 15.36 13.84
N LEU A 192 13.05 14.31 14.37
CA LEU A 192 13.97 13.45 13.64
C LEU A 192 13.17 12.27 13.06
N ILE A 193 13.30 12.02 11.77
CA ILE A 193 12.76 10.83 11.09
C ILE A 193 13.91 10.06 10.44
N SER A 194 13.98 8.76 10.71
CA SER A 194 15.02 7.88 10.20
C SER A 194 14.43 6.54 9.76
N PRO A 195 14.75 6.03 8.56
CA PRO A 195 14.37 4.69 8.14
C PRO A 195 15.33 3.61 8.67
N GLN A 196 16.40 3.99 9.38
CA GLN A 196 17.28 3.02 10.02
C GLN A 196 16.67 2.60 11.36
N GLY A 197 16.80 1.29 11.64
CA GLY A 197 16.10 0.60 12.72
C GLY A 197 16.20 1.27 14.10
N PRO A 198 15.34 0.85 15.03
CA PRO A 198 15.23 1.47 16.34
C PRO A 198 16.57 1.42 17.08
N ILE A 199 16.95 2.52 17.71
CA ILE A 199 18.07 2.56 18.65
C ILE A 199 17.56 2.78 20.07
N ASN A 200 18.45 2.60 21.05
CA ASN A 200 18.14 2.82 22.46
C ASN A 200 19.42 3.22 23.19
N GLN A 201 19.83 4.48 23.00
CA GLN A 201 21.09 5.01 23.51
C GLN A 201 20.83 6.07 24.58
N PRO A 202 21.07 5.80 25.87
CA PRO A 202 20.94 6.80 26.93
C PRO A 202 21.89 7.98 26.72
N LEU A 203 21.37 9.20 26.82
CA LEU A 203 22.13 10.45 26.83
C LEU A 203 21.73 11.31 28.04
N SER A 204 22.49 12.36 28.32
CA SER A 204 22.16 13.32 29.39
C SER A 204 20.86 14.10 29.15
N ILE A 205 20.37 14.13 27.91
CA ILE A 205 19.15 14.82 27.47
C ILE A 205 17.94 13.88 27.33
N GLY A 206 18.08 12.62 27.76
CA GLY A 206 17.14 11.53 27.53
C GLY A 206 17.73 10.45 26.62
N THR A 207 16.94 9.44 26.32
CA THR A 207 17.35 8.29 25.52
C THR A 207 17.12 8.56 24.03
N LEU A 208 18.15 8.42 23.21
CA LEU A 208 18.02 8.50 21.76
C LEU A 208 17.43 7.19 21.23
N LEU A 209 16.31 7.30 20.51
CA LEU A 209 15.45 6.22 20.06
C LEU A 209 15.36 6.09 18.53
N CYS A 210 15.69 7.14 17.80
CA CYS A 210 15.84 7.13 16.34
C CYS A 210 17.28 7.41 15.92
N SER A 211 17.76 6.65 14.94
CA SER A 211 19.14 6.75 14.46
C SER A 211 19.44 8.13 13.87
N LEU A 212 20.63 8.63 14.18
CA LEU A 212 21.20 9.82 13.54
C LEU A 212 21.97 9.47 12.26
N ALA A 213 22.00 8.22 11.81
CA ALA A 213 22.61 7.84 10.54
C ALA A 213 21.89 8.50 9.34
N ARG A 214 22.57 8.61 8.20
CA ARG A 214 21.94 9.05 6.94
C ARG A 214 21.47 7.82 6.14
N PRO A 215 20.39 7.94 5.34
CA PRO A 215 19.49 9.10 5.20
C PRO A 215 18.62 9.35 6.43
N ARG A 216 18.40 10.64 6.76
CA ARG A 216 17.48 11.10 7.82
C ARG A 216 16.86 12.43 7.45
N THR A 217 15.69 12.72 8.01
CA THR A 217 15.00 14.00 7.92
C THR A 217 14.98 14.65 9.29
N LEU A 218 15.28 15.94 9.36
CA LEU A 218 15.18 16.73 10.59
C LEU A 218 14.34 17.97 10.30
N LEU A 219 13.30 18.16 11.09
CA LEU A 219 12.37 19.30 10.99
C LEU A 219 12.33 20.07 12.29
N SER A 220 11.90 21.32 12.21
CA SER A 220 11.69 22.17 13.38
C SER A 220 10.40 22.97 13.27
N THR A 221 9.71 23.16 14.39
CA THR A 221 8.55 24.04 14.54
C THR A 221 8.66 24.84 15.84
N PRO A 222 7.92 25.95 16.01
CA PRO A 222 7.72 26.54 17.34
C PRO A 222 7.12 25.50 18.31
N ALA A 223 7.47 25.58 19.59
CA ALA A 223 7.02 24.62 20.58
C ALA A 223 5.48 24.46 20.61
N GLY A 224 5.00 23.22 20.59
CA GLY A 224 3.59 22.85 20.63
C GLY A 224 2.85 22.98 19.29
N VAL A 225 3.49 23.51 18.24
CA VAL A 225 2.91 23.59 16.90
C VAL A 225 3.11 22.24 16.19
N PRO A 226 2.04 21.60 15.67
CA PRO A 226 2.17 20.36 14.90
C PRO A 226 3.13 20.49 13.72
N PHE A 227 3.89 19.43 13.46
CA PHE A 227 4.68 19.32 12.25
C PHE A 227 3.75 19.20 11.03
N THR A 228 4.25 19.55 9.85
CA THR A 228 3.51 19.38 8.58
C THR A 228 4.39 18.59 7.64
N LEU A 229 4.16 17.28 7.57
CA LEU A 229 4.97 16.37 6.76
C LEU A 229 4.15 15.82 5.58
N PRO A 230 4.31 16.37 4.36
CA PRO A 230 3.66 15.79 3.18
C PRO A 230 4.28 14.42 2.89
N ILE A 231 3.46 13.37 2.88
CA ILE A 231 3.87 12.02 2.50
C ILE A 231 3.62 11.85 1.00
N PRO A 232 4.66 11.58 0.19
CA PRO A 232 4.48 11.37 -1.24
C PRO A 232 3.46 10.26 -1.53
N LEU A 233 2.64 10.45 -2.57
CA LEU A 233 1.84 9.37 -3.12
C LEU A 233 2.73 8.48 -3.99
N ASP A 234 3.63 7.74 -3.33
CA ASP A 234 4.57 6.83 -3.95
C ASP A 234 4.38 5.43 -3.36
N CYS A 235 3.89 4.51 -4.18
CA CYS A 235 3.61 3.14 -3.76
C CYS A 235 4.87 2.34 -3.40
N THR A 236 6.07 2.80 -3.78
CA THR A 236 7.33 2.18 -3.33
C THR A 236 7.60 2.39 -1.84
N LEU A 237 6.97 3.39 -1.23
CA LEU A 237 7.08 3.70 0.19
C LEU A 237 6.14 2.86 1.06
N LEU A 238 5.18 2.14 0.46
CA LEU A 238 4.18 1.37 1.17
C LEU A 238 4.81 0.24 2.00
N GLY A 239 4.46 0.19 3.28
CA GLY A 239 4.96 -0.76 4.26
C GLY A 239 6.37 -0.47 4.77
N LEU A 240 6.98 0.63 4.36
CA LEU A 240 8.30 1.03 4.85
C LEU A 240 8.23 1.35 6.34
N ASN A 241 9.13 0.73 7.11
CA ASN A 241 9.31 1.00 8.53
C ASN A 241 10.29 2.16 8.72
N ALA A 242 9.95 3.08 9.61
CA ALA A 242 10.84 4.13 10.06
C ALA A 242 10.58 4.47 11.53
N CYS A 243 11.43 5.33 12.07
CA CYS A 243 11.35 5.85 13.43
C CYS A 243 11.23 7.36 13.37
N ALA A 244 10.33 7.95 14.15
CA ALA A 244 10.26 9.38 14.39
C ALA A 244 10.45 9.71 15.88
N GLN A 245 11.34 10.62 16.23
CA GLN A 245 11.57 11.04 17.62
C GLN A 245 11.56 12.55 17.74
N GLY A 246 10.86 13.03 18.76
CA GLY A 246 10.78 14.43 19.11
C GLY A 246 11.92 14.84 20.03
N ALA A 247 12.32 16.09 19.91
CA ALA A 247 13.12 16.77 20.92
C ALA A 247 12.61 18.20 21.07
N SER A 248 12.79 18.78 22.25
CA SER A 248 12.41 20.17 22.47
C SER A 248 13.60 20.95 23.01
N LEU A 249 13.74 22.18 22.54
CA LEU A 249 14.76 23.14 22.93
C LEU A 249 14.11 24.22 23.78
N GLY A 250 14.79 24.60 24.86
CA GLY A 250 14.47 25.78 25.67
C GLY A 250 15.75 26.50 26.07
N THR A 251 15.69 27.37 27.08
CA THR A 251 16.84 28.16 27.55
C THR A 251 18.03 27.28 27.99
N GLY A 252 18.96 27.07 27.06
CA GLY A 252 20.20 26.29 27.28
C GLY A 252 19.99 24.78 27.48
N MET A 253 18.79 24.24 27.23
CA MET A 253 18.46 22.84 27.47
C MET A 253 17.80 22.19 26.27
N THR A 254 18.12 20.92 26.05
CA THR A 254 17.45 20.02 25.11
C THR A 254 16.90 18.83 25.89
N ARG A 255 15.70 18.38 25.54
CA ARG A 255 15.10 17.16 26.10
C ARG A 255 14.51 16.31 24.99
N LEU A 256 14.73 15.00 25.07
CA LEU A 256 14.17 14.02 24.14
C LEU A 256 12.82 13.49 24.61
N THR A 257 11.91 13.24 23.67
CA THR A 257 10.62 12.58 23.91
C THR A 257 10.72 11.07 23.65
N ASN A 258 9.63 10.33 23.85
CA ASN A 258 9.39 9.05 23.20
C ASN A 258 9.59 9.12 21.67
N ALA A 259 9.71 7.95 21.06
CA ALA A 259 9.63 7.81 19.61
C ALA A 259 8.24 7.31 19.19
N LEU A 260 7.99 7.41 17.89
CA LEU A 260 6.93 6.73 17.16
C LEU A 260 7.60 5.77 16.17
N ASP A 261 7.33 4.48 16.29
CA ASP A 261 7.65 3.52 15.25
C ASP A 261 6.56 3.61 14.19
N ILE A 262 6.94 3.97 12.97
CA ILE A 262 6.02 4.30 11.90
C ILE A 262 6.08 3.25 10.78
N VAL A 263 4.89 2.89 10.28
CA VAL A 263 4.71 2.16 9.03
C VAL A 263 4.04 3.11 8.06
N LEU A 264 4.73 3.44 6.96
CA LEU A 264 4.11 4.16 5.85
C LEU A 264 3.06 3.25 5.23
N GLY A 265 1.82 3.71 5.10
CA GLY A 265 0.72 2.84 4.70
C GLY A 265 -0.40 3.56 3.96
N ALA A 266 -1.46 2.81 3.67
CA ALA A 266 -2.73 3.34 3.20
C ALA A 266 -3.72 3.47 4.37
N TYR A 267 -4.93 4.00 4.10
CA TYR A 267 -6.03 4.10 5.05
C TYR A 267 -6.44 2.74 5.63
#